data_AF-W2FXT9-F1
#
_entry.id   AF-W2FXT9-F1
#
_cell.length_a   1.000
_cell.length_b   1.000
_cell.length_c   1.000
_cell.angle_alpha   90.00
_cell.angle_beta   90.00
_cell.angle_gamma   90.00
#
_symmetry.space_group_name_H-M   'P 1'
#
loop_
_entity.id
_entity.type
_entity.pdbx_description
1 polymer ?
#
loop_
_entity_poly.entity_id
_entity_poly.type
_entity_poly.pdbx_seq_one_letter_code
_entity_poly.pdbx_strand_id
1 'polypeptide(L)'
;MVFRFTTMEDLEMLRELIRQKPFAAKRGSTLEIWDSVAAALGSALKKEIKVKQIRDRLNLLKTRFKEKEQLSALASGVEESIHAVNVQTHYTDVDGLIREYTQLERLHHDTKAAQKISKEKKEEDLAKCAAAIVDESRRRRAYRDDTSFYSDSDDSSDAQ
;
A
#
# COMPACT_ATOMS: atom_id res chain seq x y z
N MET A 1 26.15 0.47 26.57
CA MET A 1 25.14 -0.53 27.00
C MET A 1 24.15 -0.75 25.86
N VAL A 2 23.91 -2.00 25.45
CA VAL A 2 22.87 -2.35 24.46
C VAL A 2 21.55 -2.48 25.20
N PHE A 3 20.56 -1.66 24.86
CA PHE A 3 19.21 -1.79 25.40
C PHE A 3 18.61 -3.13 24.95
N ARG A 4 18.14 -3.94 25.90
CA ARG A 4 17.60 -5.27 25.63
C ARG A 4 16.14 -5.30 26.03
N PHE A 5 15.28 -5.57 25.07
CA PHE A 5 13.87 -5.86 25.31
C PHE A 5 13.73 -7.26 25.90
N THR A 6 12.95 -7.35 26.97
CA THR A 6 12.40 -8.59 27.50
C THR A 6 11.15 -8.98 26.70
N THR A 7 10.71 -10.24 26.81
CA THR A 7 9.51 -10.72 26.12
C THR A 7 8.25 -9.90 26.46
N MET A 8 8.10 -9.47 27.72
CA MET A 8 6.96 -8.63 28.13
C MET A 8 7.01 -7.25 27.47
N GLU A 9 8.21 -6.68 27.34
CA GLU A 9 8.40 -5.39 26.65
C GLU A 9 8.19 -5.51 25.14
N ASP A 10 8.53 -6.66 24.54
CA ASP A 10 8.21 -6.94 23.12
C ASP A 10 6.71 -6.98 22.89
N LEU A 11 5.95 -7.62 23.78
CA LEU A 11 4.48 -7.67 23.68
C LEU A 11 3.89 -6.26 23.72
N GLU A 12 4.33 -5.45 24.68
CA GLU A 12 3.83 -4.08 24.82
C GLU A 12 4.23 -3.20 23.63
N MET A 13 5.47 -3.33 23.16
CA MET A 13 5.96 -2.66 21.96
C MET A 13 5.10 -3.01 20.73
N LEU A 14 4.79 -4.29 20.53
CA LEU A 14 4.01 -4.74 19.38
C LEU A 14 2.56 -4.28 19.44
N ARG A 15 1.93 -4.31 20.62
CA ARG A 15 0.59 -3.75 20.83
C ARG A 15 0.54 -2.27 20.48
N GLU A 16 1.53 -1.51 20.91
CA GLU A 16 1.64 -0.08 20.59
C GLU A 16 1.84 0.17 19.09
N LEU A 17 2.66 -0.65 18.43
CA LEU A 17 2.87 -0.57 16.98
C LEU A 17 1.60 -0.90 16.18
N ILE A 18 0.85 -1.92 16.60
CA ILE A 18 -0.44 -2.30 16.00
C ILE A 18 -1.50 -1.21 16.22
N ARG A 19 -1.51 -0.60 17.41
CA ARG A 19 -2.44 0.47 17.77
C ARG A 19 -2.19 1.74 16.96
N GLN A 20 -0.93 2.19 16.90
CA GLN A 20 -0.57 3.47 16.28
C GLN A 20 -0.30 3.37 14.76
N LYS A 21 -0.03 2.16 14.25
CA LYS A 21 0.18 1.87 12.82
C LYS A 21 1.16 2.84 12.14
N PRO A 22 2.42 2.93 12.59
CA PRO A 22 3.38 3.89 12.04
C PRO A 22 3.68 3.70 10.55
N PHE A 23 3.45 2.51 9.99
CA PHE A 23 3.55 2.24 8.55
C PHE A 23 2.46 2.95 7.71
N ALA A 24 1.34 3.30 8.33
CA ALA A 24 0.22 4.01 7.72
C ALA A 24 0.28 5.54 7.94
N ALA A 25 1.40 6.04 8.48
CA ALA A 25 1.61 7.47 8.69
C ALA A 25 1.42 8.27 7.40
N LYS A 26 0.77 9.42 7.50
CA LYS A 26 0.69 10.38 6.38
C LYS A 26 2.08 10.92 6.07
N ARG A 27 2.28 11.35 4.82
CA ARG A 27 3.53 11.99 4.40
C ARG A 27 3.77 13.23 5.28
N GLY A 28 4.94 13.29 5.91
CA GLY A 28 5.33 14.39 6.81
C GLY A 28 5.08 14.12 8.30
N SER A 29 4.14 13.23 8.66
CA SER A 29 3.82 12.93 10.07
C SER A 29 4.51 11.66 10.59
N THR A 30 5.35 11.01 9.78
CA THR A 30 5.98 9.74 10.15
C THR A 30 6.84 9.88 11.41
N LEU A 31 7.67 10.91 11.51
CA LEU A 31 8.52 11.13 12.69
C LEU A 31 7.66 11.31 13.95
N GLU A 32 6.63 12.15 13.89
CA GLU A 32 5.71 12.40 15.01
C GLU A 32 5.02 11.13 15.52
N ILE A 33 4.58 10.24 14.61
CA ILE A 33 3.95 8.98 15.02
C ILE A 33 4.97 8.06 15.69
N TRP A 34 6.21 8.01 15.20
CA TRP A 34 7.25 7.23 15.85
C TRP A 34 7.65 7.79 17.23
N ASP A 35 7.71 9.12 17.37
CA ASP A 35 7.96 9.77 18.65
C ASP A 35 6.80 9.53 19.63
N SER A 36 5.56 9.54 19.16
CA SER A 36 4.37 9.15 19.93
C SER A 36 4.43 7.69 20.39
N VAL A 37 4.87 6.76 19.53
CA VAL A 37 5.09 5.35 19.92
C VAL A 37 6.17 5.26 21.00
N ALA A 38 7.29 5.95 20.84
CA ALA A 38 8.37 5.95 21.82
C ALA A 38 7.94 6.54 23.17
N ALA A 39 7.18 7.64 23.16
CA ALA A 39 6.65 8.26 24.37
C ALA A 39 5.63 7.35 25.09
N ALA A 40 4.69 6.76 24.35
CA ALA A 40 3.70 5.84 24.91
C ALA A 40 4.37 4.61 25.53
N LEU A 41 5.31 4.00 24.81
CA LEU A 41 6.05 2.84 25.29
C LEU A 41 6.95 3.18 26.48
N GLY A 42 7.60 4.35 26.45
CA GLY A 42 8.42 4.81 27.57
C GLY A 42 7.60 5.08 28.84
N SER A 43 6.38 5.60 28.68
CA SER A 43 5.43 5.77 29.78
C SER A 43 4.95 4.43 30.33
N ALA A 44 4.60 3.48 29.46
CA ALA A 44 4.11 2.15 29.85
C ALA A 44 5.20 1.34 30.58
N LEU A 45 6.44 1.40 30.09
CA LEU A 45 7.57 0.65 30.63
C LEU A 45 8.36 1.41 31.71
N LYS A 46 8.01 2.67 31.98
CA LYS A 46 8.71 3.60 32.89
C LYS A 46 10.22 3.68 32.58
N LYS A 47 10.56 3.71 31.29
CA LYS A 47 11.94 3.71 30.79
C LYS A 47 12.07 4.68 29.62
N GLU A 48 13.25 5.28 29.47
CA GLU A 48 13.57 6.05 28.27
C GLU A 48 13.84 5.08 27.10
N ILE A 49 13.02 5.16 26.05
CA ILE A 49 13.13 4.31 24.88
C ILE A 49 13.23 5.18 23.63
N LYS A 50 14.25 4.92 22.82
CA LYS A 50 14.50 5.66 21.57
C LYS A 50 13.80 4.96 20.41
N VAL A 51 13.25 5.74 19.49
CA VAL A 51 12.63 5.25 18.24
C VAL A 51 13.51 4.23 17.50
N LYS A 52 14.83 4.50 17.44
CA LYS A 52 15.77 3.59 16.79
C LYS A 52 15.77 2.20 17.43
N GLN A 53 15.73 2.11 18.76
CA GLN A 53 15.71 0.83 19.48
C GLN A 53 14.44 0.03 19.17
N ILE A 54 13.30 0.73 19.06
CA ILE A 54 12.01 0.12 18.69
C ILE A 54 12.08 -0.45 17.27
N ARG A 55 12.57 0.33 16.31
CA ARG A 55 12.71 -0.11 14.91
C ARG A 55 13.67 -1.28 14.76
N ASP A 56 14.83 -1.21 15.41
CA ASP A 56 15.84 -2.27 15.38
C ASP A 56 15.27 -3.57 15.98
N ARG A 57 14.53 -3.47 17.09
CA ARG A 57 13.89 -4.63 17.72
C ARG A 57 12.78 -5.21 16.85
N LEU A 58 11.91 -4.39 16.28
CA LEU A 58 10.86 -4.82 15.37
C LEU A 58 11.44 -5.59 14.16
N ASN A 59 12.51 -5.06 13.55
CA ASN A 59 13.17 -5.73 12.43
C ASN A 59 13.73 -7.09 12.84
N LEU A 60 14.40 -7.18 13.99
CA LEU A 60 14.91 -8.45 14.51
C LEU A 60 13.80 -9.47 14.75
N LEU A 61 12.67 -9.06 15.34
CA LEU A 61 11.53 -9.96 15.59
C LEU A 61 10.91 -10.44 14.28
N LYS A 62 10.73 -9.56 13.29
CA LYS A 62 10.25 -9.93 11.95
C LYS A 62 11.17 -10.95 11.27
N THR A 63 12.49 -10.78 11.38
CA THR A 63 13.46 -11.74 10.82
C THR A 63 13.35 -13.11 11.49
N ARG A 64 13.36 -13.16 12.82
CA ARG A 64 13.23 -14.41 13.58
C ARG A 64 11.92 -15.15 13.30
N PHE A 65 10.83 -14.39 13.19
CA PHE A 65 9.53 -14.95 12.87
C PHE A 65 9.53 -15.60 11.47
N LYS A 66 10.11 -14.93 10.47
CA LYS A 66 10.26 -15.50 9.12
C LYS A 66 11.13 -16.75 9.10
N GLU A 67 12.25 -16.76 9.82
CA GLU A 67 13.12 -17.94 9.95
C GLU A 67 12.35 -19.11 10.58
N LYS A 68 11.57 -18.85 11.62
CA LYS A 68 10.73 -19.87 12.27
C LYS A 68 9.66 -20.42 11.32
N GLU A 69 8.97 -19.56 10.56
CA GLU A 69 8.00 -20.01 9.55
C GLU A 69 8.67 -20.86 8.46
N GLN A 70 9.87 -20.48 8.00
CA GLN A 70 10.62 -21.26 7.02
C GLN A 70 11.05 -22.63 7.56
N LEU A 71 11.52 -22.69 8.81
CA LEU A 71 11.90 -23.96 9.44
C LEU A 71 10.69 -24.87 9.63
N SER A 72 9.53 -24.33 10.03
CA SER A 72 8.28 -25.10 10.13
C SER A 72 7.83 -25.63 8.77
N ALA A 73 7.93 -24.82 7.71
CA ALA A 73 7.59 -25.24 6.35
C ALA A 73 8.53 -26.34 5.82
N LEU A 74 9.83 -26.28 6.15
CA LEU A 74 10.80 -27.30 5.75
C LEU A 74 10.66 -28.61 6.53
N ALA A 75 10.25 -28.55 7.80
CA ALA A 75 10.04 -29.72 8.65
C ALA A 75 8.72 -30.45 8.35
N SER A 76 7.72 -29.72 7.88
CA SER A 76 6.43 -30.27 7.45
C SER A 76 6.54 -30.70 5.99
N GLY A 77 6.88 -31.97 5.73
CA GLY A 77 6.89 -32.57 4.39
C GLY A 77 5.50 -32.66 3.71
N VAL A 78 4.50 -31.96 4.24
CA VAL A 78 3.13 -31.84 3.75
C VAL A 78 2.75 -30.36 3.84
N GLU A 79 2.18 -29.83 2.76
CA GLU A 79 1.57 -28.49 2.66
C GLU A 79 0.30 -28.46 3.52
N GLU A 80 0.47 -28.51 4.85
CA GLU A 80 -0.67 -28.38 5.76
C GLU A 80 -1.23 -26.97 5.65
N SER A 81 -2.52 -26.90 5.33
CA SER A 81 -3.28 -25.65 5.25
C SER A 81 -2.97 -24.77 6.46
N ILE A 82 -2.46 -23.57 6.19
CA ILE A 82 -1.96 -22.51 7.06
C ILE A 82 -2.97 -22.04 8.16
N HIS A 83 -4.14 -22.67 8.25
CA HIS A 83 -5.28 -22.23 9.05
C HIS A 83 -5.58 -23.09 10.29
N ALA A 84 -4.88 -24.21 10.51
CA ALA A 84 -5.02 -25.01 11.72
C ALA A 84 -4.09 -24.53 12.85
N VAL A 85 -4.07 -23.23 13.12
CA VAL A 85 -3.28 -22.65 14.23
C VAL A 85 -4.23 -22.33 15.37
N ASN A 86 -3.95 -22.89 16.56
CA ASN A 86 -4.72 -22.69 17.79
C ASN A 86 -5.05 -21.20 18.01
N VAL A 87 -6.29 -20.81 17.66
CA VAL A 87 -6.77 -19.42 17.57
C VAL A 87 -6.71 -18.69 18.93
N GLN A 88 -6.66 -19.45 20.03
CA GLN A 88 -6.79 -18.91 21.38
C GLN A 88 -5.54 -18.14 21.87
N THR A 89 -4.33 -18.46 21.41
CA THR A 89 -3.09 -17.79 21.84
C THR A 89 -2.62 -16.68 20.88
N HIS A 90 -3.29 -16.56 19.73
CA HIS A 90 -2.85 -15.77 18.58
C HIS A 90 -2.85 -14.23 18.81
N TYR A 91 -3.52 -13.77 19.86
CA TYR A 91 -3.59 -12.33 20.20
C TYR A 91 -2.76 -11.94 21.43
N THR A 92 -2.04 -12.90 22.04
CA THR A 92 -1.37 -12.66 23.33
C THR A 92 0.13 -12.97 23.33
N ASP A 93 0.64 -13.74 22.37
CA ASP A 93 2.06 -14.04 22.24
C ASP A 93 2.78 -13.15 21.20
N VAL A 94 4.12 -13.16 21.25
CA VAL A 94 4.94 -12.31 20.38
C VAL A 94 4.75 -12.67 18.92
N ASP A 95 4.68 -13.96 18.60
CA ASP A 95 4.55 -14.45 17.23
C ASP A 95 3.20 -14.06 16.61
N GLY A 96 2.11 -14.17 17.37
CA GLY A 96 0.78 -13.71 16.98
C GLY A 96 0.73 -12.22 16.68
N LEU A 97 1.28 -11.39 17.59
CA LEU A 97 1.35 -9.94 17.37
C LEU A 97 2.26 -9.54 16.20
N ILE A 98 3.38 -10.24 15.98
CA ILE A 98 4.24 -10.00 14.79
C ILE A 98 3.50 -10.33 13.50
N ARG A 99 2.73 -11.44 13.49
CA ARG A 99 1.91 -11.83 12.34
C ARG A 99 0.87 -10.75 12.04
N GLU A 100 0.13 -10.29 13.05
CA GLU A 100 -0.87 -9.23 12.90
C GLU A 100 -0.24 -7.94 12.36
N TYR A 101 0.85 -7.47 12.97
CA TYR A 101 1.54 -6.27 12.51
C TYR A 101 1.98 -6.39 11.04
N THR A 102 2.57 -7.53 10.66
CA THR A 102 3.05 -7.76 9.29
C THR A 102 1.90 -7.84 8.29
N GLN A 103 0.76 -8.44 8.68
CA GLN A 103 -0.44 -8.50 7.87
C GLN A 103 -1.03 -7.11 7.64
N LEU A 104 -1.13 -6.29 8.69
CA LEU A 104 -1.62 -4.91 8.58
C LEU A 104 -0.71 -4.04 7.70
N GLU A 105 0.60 -4.18 7.84
CA GLU A 105 1.59 -3.48 7.02
C GLU A 105 1.43 -3.86 5.53
N ARG A 106 1.31 -5.15 5.23
CA ARG A 106 1.08 -5.65 3.87
C ARG A 106 -0.23 -5.14 3.29
N LEU A 107 -1.34 -5.26 4.01
CA LEU A 107 -2.65 -4.79 3.57
C LEU A 107 -2.65 -3.30 3.23
N HIS A 108 -1.93 -2.50 4.02
CA HIS A 108 -1.78 -1.08 3.74
C HIS A 108 -1.01 -0.83 2.43
N HIS A 109 0.07 -1.55 2.19
CA HIS A 109 0.82 -1.44 0.93
C HIS A 109 0.00 -1.89 -0.29
N ASP A 110 -0.71 -3.02 -0.17
CA ASP A 110 -1.56 -3.56 -1.24
C ASP A 110 -2.71 -2.60 -1.57
N THR A 111 -3.35 -2.03 -0.55
CA THR A 111 -4.41 -1.02 -0.72
C THR A 111 -3.89 0.22 -1.44
N LYS A 112 -2.70 0.70 -1.05
CA LYS A 112 -2.07 1.87 -1.67
C LYS A 112 -1.68 1.60 -3.13
N ALA A 113 -1.19 0.39 -3.44
CA ALA A 113 -0.88 -0.02 -4.80
C ALA A 113 -2.15 -0.12 -5.66
N ALA A 114 -3.23 -0.72 -5.13
CA ALA A 114 -4.51 -0.82 -5.82
C ALA A 114 -5.12 0.57 -6.12
N GLN A 115 -5.03 1.51 -5.19
CA GLN A 115 -5.48 2.89 -5.40
C GLN A 115 -4.69 3.59 -6.51
N LYS A 116 -3.36 3.38 -6.56
CA LYS A 116 -2.51 3.94 -7.62
C LYS A 116 -2.91 3.39 -9.00
N ILE A 117 -3.07 2.08 -9.12
CA ILE A 117 -3.51 1.42 -10.37
C ILE A 117 -4.90 1.92 -10.79
N SER A 118 -5.83 2.05 -9.84
CA SER A 118 -7.17 2.58 -10.12
C SER A 118 -7.13 4.02 -10.63
N LYS A 119 -6.25 4.86 -10.07
CA LYS A 119 -6.05 6.23 -10.53
C LYS A 119 -5.48 6.27 -11.94
N GLU A 120 -4.44 5.49 -12.22
CA GLU A 120 -3.80 5.41 -13.54
C GLU A 120 -4.79 4.97 -14.62
N LYS A 121 -5.63 3.95 -14.33
CA LYS A 121 -6.68 3.52 -15.26
C LYS A 121 -7.67 4.65 -15.58
N LYS A 122 -8.14 5.38 -14.57
CA LYS A 122 -9.05 6.53 -14.78
C LYS A 122 -8.41 7.62 -15.63
N GLU A 123 -7.13 7.88 -15.42
CA GLU A 123 -6.37 8.87 -16.21
C GLU A 123 -6.19 8.41 -17.67
N GLU A 124 -5.88 7.14 -17.89
CA GLU A 124 -5.77 6.55 -19.22
C GLU A 124 -7.11 6.57 -19.98
N ASP A 125 -8.21 6.24 -19.31
CA ASP A 125 -9.55 6.27 -19.89
C ASP A 125 -9.96 7.70 -20.28
N LEU A 126 -9.63 8.69 -19.44
CA LEU A 126 -9.84 10.11 -19.75
C LEU A 126 -8.99 10.55 -20.96
N ALA A 127 -7.73 10.14 -21.03
CA ALA A 127 -6.85 10.45 -22.15
C ALA A 127 -7.35 9.84 -23.46
N LYS A 128 -7.80 8.58 -23.43
CA LYS A 128 -8.42 7.90 -24.58
C LYS A 128 -9.69 8.61 -25.04
N CYS A 129 -10.54 9.04 -24.10
CA CYS A 129 -11.75 9.79 -24.42
C CYS A 129 -11.42 11.12 -25.10
N ALA A 130 -10.45 11.87 -24.56
CA ALA A 130 -10.01 13.14 -25.16
C ALA A 130 -9.42 12.94 -26.57
N ALA A 131 -8.58 11.90 -26.76
CA ALA A 131 -8.02 11.56 -28.08
C ALA A 131 -9.12 11.23 -29.09
N ALA A 132 -10.12 10.43 -28.71
CA ALA A 132 -11.24 10.08 -29.57
C ALA A 132 -12.05 11.31 -30.02
N ILE A 133 -12.26 12.28 -29.13
CA ILE A 133 -12.93 13.55 -29.46
C ILE A 133 -12.12 14.35 -30.49
N VAL A 134 -10.80 14.43 -30.31
CA VAL A 134 -9.89 15.13 -31.23
C VAL A 134 -9.85 14.44 -32.60
N ASP A 135 -9.77 13.11 -32.62
CA ASP A 135 -9.72 12.33 -33.86
C ASP A 135 -11.02 12.43 -34.65
N GLU A 136 -12.16 12.35 -33.97
CA GLU A 136 -13.48 12.57 -34.60
C GLU A 136 -13.59 14.00 -35.15
N SER A 137 -13.12 15.00 -34.40
CA SER A 137 -13.09 16.39 -34.87
C SER A 137 -12.15 16.60 -36.07
N ARG A 138 -11.04 15.86 -36.15
CA ARG A 138 -10.15 15.84 -37.33
C ARG A 138 -10.84 15.20 -38.52
N ARG A 139 -11.50 14.06 -38.34
CA ARG A 139 -12.29 13.38 -39.39
C ARG A 139 -13.34 14.30 -39.98
N ARG A 140 -14.16 14.96 -39.15
CA ARG A 140 -15.21 15.88 -39.62
C ARG A 140 -14.66 17.06 -40.43
N ARG A 141 -13.48 17.58 -40.07
CA ARG A 141 -12.82 18.64 -40.84
C ARG A 141 -12.33 18.13 -42.20
N ALA A 142 -11.68 16.97 -42.23
CA ALA A 142 -11.23 16.36 -43.48
C ALA A 142 -12.39 16.11 -44.45
N TYR A 143 -13.53 15.59 -43.98
CA TYR A 143 -14.73 15.43 -44.81
C TYR A 143 -15.28 16.76 -45.32
N ARG A 144 -15.29 17.82 -44.51
CA ARG A 144 -15.74 19.16 -44.94
C ARG A 144 -14.87 19.73 -46.07
N ASP A 145 -13.56 19.61 -45.98
CA ASP A 145 -12.65 20.07 -47.03
C ASP A 145 -12.87 19.29 -48.34
N ASP A 146 -13.08 17.97 -48.25
CA ASP A 146 -13.33 17.11 -49.41
C ASP A 146 -14.68 17.41 -50.09
N THR A 147 -15.72 17.75 -49.30
CA THR A 147 -17.03 18.13 -49.87
C THR A 147 -17.01 19.52 -50.53
N SER A 148 -16.08 20.41 -50.14
CA SER A 148 -15.91 21.72 -50.77
C SER A 148 -15.27 21.65 -52.15
N PHE A 149 -14.54 20.56 -52.46
CA PHE A 149 -13.92 20.35 -53.77
C PHE A 149 -14.92 19.86 -54.83
N TYR A 150 -16.03 19.24 -54.42
CA TYR A 150 -17.06 18.69 -55.32
C TYR A 150 -18.29 19.60 -55.52
N SER A 151 -18.35 20.76 -54.87
CA SER A 151 -19.52 21.66 -54.91
C SER A 151 -19.20 23.00 -55.56
N ASP A 152 -18.43 23.00 -56.64
CA ASP A 152 -18.19 24.20 -57.47
C ASP A 152 -18.26 23.85 -58.97
N SER A 153 -19.27 23.07 -59.36
CA SER A 153 -19.58 22.79 -60.76
C SER A 153 -20.95 23.37 -61.13
N ASP A 154 -20.87 24.60 -61.64
CA ASP A 154 -21.64 25.17 -62.75
C ASP A 154 -23.12 25.56 -62.49
N ASP A 155 -23.30 26.74 -61.89
CA ASP A 155 -24.45 27.60 -62.11
C ASP A 155 -24.14 28.55 -63.28
N SER A 156 -24.54 28.17 -64.50
CA SER A 156 -24.63 29.11 -65.61
C SER A 156 -25.59 28.59 -66.68
N SER A 157 -26.81 29.14 -66.70
CA SER A 157 -27.63 29.16 -67.92
C SER A 157 -28.33 30.50 -68.00
N ASP A 158 -27.77 31.32 -68.89
CA ASP A 158 -28.20 32.65 -69.32
C ASP A 158 -29.69 32.74 -69.63
N ALA A 159 -30.30 33.85 -69.20
CA ALA A 159 -31.60 34.30 -69.68
C ALA A 159 -31.37 35.37 -70.75
N GLN A 160 -31.65 35.06 -72.02
CA GLN A 160 -32.07 36.01 -73.06
C GLN A 160 -32.87 35.31 -74.16
#